data_AF-A0A8T3Q6N4-F1
#
_entry.id   AF-A0A8T3Q6N4-F1
#
_cell.length_a   1.000
_cell.length_b   1.000
_cell.length_c   1.000
_cell.angle_alpha   90.00
_cell.angle_beta   90.00
_cell.angle_gamma   90.00
#
_symmetry.space_group_name_H-M   'P 1'
#
loop_
_entity.id
_entity.type
_entity.pdbx_description
1 polymer ?
#
loop_
_entity_poly.entity_id
_entity_poly.type
_entity_poly.pdbx_seq_one_letter_code
_entity_poly.pdbx_strand_id
1 'polypeptide(L)'
;MLDCLRTTYINSSLDDLVEDYAPAKDGNNVKKYRKFLHDETGVTDNKKVKDFTPSEFDKLWRAIEKIEGYEEGIIIEVFPVTQVHKNKNGICDYNIKNIGWVSKAECLKLAKQGKLDLVVCSHLGNEYLRTREKSTVNDSLNNLVIKDKKKEG
;
A
#
# COMPACT_ATOMS: atom_id res chain seq x y z
N MET A 1 -10.92 7.33 4.51
CA MET A 1 -12.12 7.94 3.88
C MET A 1 -13.39 7.69 4.72
N LEU A 2 -13.69 6.46 5.16
CA LEU A 2 -14.94 6.16 5.89
C LEU A 2 -15.06 6.97 7.19
N ASP A 3 -13.94 7.13 7.90
CA ASP A 3 -13.88 7.97 9.10
C ASP A 3 -14.14 9.44 8.81
N CYS A 4 -13.68 9.98 7.68
CA CYS A 4 -13.92 11.37 7.29
C CYS A 4 -15.42 11.63 7.06
N LEU A 5 -16.13 10.68 6.43
CA LEU A 5 -17.59 10.79 6.24
C LEU A 5 -18.35 10.81 7.57
N ARG A 6 -17.87 10.04 8.57
CA ARG A 6 -18.51 9.93 9.90
C ARG A 6 -18.08 11.01 10.88
N THR A 7 -17.08 11.83 10.56
CA THR A 7 -16.56 12.84 11.48
C THR A 7 -16.61 14.23 10.85
N THR A 8 -15.83 14.47 9.80
CA THR A 8 -15.73 15.77 9.12
C THR A 8 -17.01 16.13 8.38
N TYR A 9 -17.57 15.20 7.61
CA TYR A 9 -18.70 15.46 6.70
C TYR A 9 -20.06 15.00 7.25
N ILE A 10 -20.12 14.63 8.53
CA ILE A 10 -21.31 14.05 9.15
C ILE A 10 -22.54 14.97 9.09
N ASN A 11 -22.32 16.30 9.09
CA ASN A 11 -23.36 17.31 9.02
C ASN A 11 -23.56 17.92 7.63
N SER A 12 -22.82 17.46 6.62
CA SER A 12 -22.89 17.96 5.24
C SER A 12 -24.00 17.25 4.48
N SER A 13 -24.65 17.96 3.55
CA SER A 13 -25.40 17.33 2.46
C SER A 13 -24.45 16.74 1.41
N LEU A 14 -24.95 16.01 0.41
CA LEU A 14 -24.11 15.56 -0.71
C LEU A 14 -23.49 16.74 -1.48
N ASP A 15 -24.24 17.83 -1.63
CA ASP A 15 -23.79 19.03 -2.33
C ASP A 15 -22.64 19.70 -1.59
N ASP A 16 -22.82 19.92 -0.28
CA ASP A 16 -21.79 20.53 0.57
C ASP A 16 -20.56 19.62 0.68
N LEU A 17 -20.77 18.31 0.81
CA LEU A 17 -19.68 17.32 0.88
C LEU A 17 -18.80 17.42 -0.36
N VAL A 18 -19.39 17.44 -1.57
CA VAL A 18 -18.61 17.51 -2.81
C VAL A 18 -17.91 18.86 -2.96
N GLU A 19 -18.57 19.96 -2.56
CA GLU A 19 -17.95 21.29 -2.59
C GLU A 19 -16.74 21.38 -1.66
N ASP A 20 -16.79 20.76 -0.49
CA ASP A 20 -15.68 20.78 0.47
C ASP A 20 -14.58 19.75 0.15
N TYR A 21 -14.97 18.55 -0.30
CA TYR A 21 -14.07 17.43 -0.52
C TYR A 21 -13.33 17.53 -1.87
N ALA A 22 -14.03 17.89 -2.94
CA ALA A 22 -13.50 17.96 -4.30
C ALA A 22 -13.81 19.32 -4.94
N PRO A 23 -13.31 20.44 -4.38
CA PRO A 23 -13.66 21.78 -4.82
C PRO A 23 -13.16 22.07 -6.23
N ALA A 24 -13.89 22.91 -6.97
CA ALA A 24 -13.54 23.28 -8.35
C ALA A 24 -12.18 23.99 -8.46
N LYS A 25 -11.75 24.70 -7.41
CA LYS A 25 -10.44 25.39 -7.36
C LYS A 25 -9.25 24.44 -7.53
N ASP A 26 -9.44 23.15 -7.23
CA ASP A 26 -8.40 22.11 -7.36
C ASP A 26 -8.49 21.38 -8.71
N GLY A 27 -9.27 21.90 -9.68
CA GLY A 27 -9.45 21.31 -11.01
C GLY A 27 -10.53 20.23 -11.08
N ASN A 28 -11.31 20.03 -10.01
CA ASN A 28 -12.37 19.02 -9.96
C ASN A 28 -13.64 19.46 -10.71
N ASN A 29 -14.32 18.50 -11.34
CA ASN A 29 -15.64 18.73 -11.92
C ASN A 29 -16.75 18.47 -10.89
N VAL A 30 -16.97 19.45 -10.02
CA VAL A 30 -17.96 19.41 -8.92
C VAL A 30 -19.34 18.98 -9.41
N LYS A 31 -19.81 19.52 -10.54
CA LYS A 31 -21.14 19.19 -11.10
C LYS A 31 -21.25 17.72 -11.47
N LYS A 32 -20.22 17.15 -12.12
CA LYS A 32 -20.18 15.73 -12.49
C LYS A 32 -20.11 14.85 -11.25
N TYR A 33 -19.29 15.23 -10.27
CA TYR A 33 -19.11 14.48 -9.02
C TYR A 33 -20.43 14.44 -8.23
N ARG A 34 -21.06 15.59 -8.02
CA ARG A 34 -22.37 15.72 -7.36
C ARG A 34 -23.43 14.86 -8.04
N LYS A 35 -23.57 15.02 -9.35
CA LYS A 35 -24.54 14.23 -10.13
C LYS A 35 -24.31 12.73 -9.93
N PHE A 36 -23.05 12.29 -10.00
CA PHE A 36 -22.69 10.91 -9.81
C PHE A 36 -23.07 10.38 -8.42
N LEU A 37 -22.82 11.14 -7.35
CA LEU A 37 -23.23 10.72 -5.99
C LEU A 37 -24.76 10.63 -5.85
N HIS A 38 -25.52 11.57 -6.41
CA HIS A 38 -26.98 11.48 -6.39
C HIS A 38 -27.49 10.26 -7.17
N ASP A 39 -26.92 10.01 -8.35
CA ASP A 39 -27.32 8.87 -9.20
C ASP A 39 -27.03 7.53 -8.50
N GLU A 40 -25.90 7.38 -7.79
CA GLU A 40 -25.51 6.13 -7.12
C GLU A 40 -26.22 5.93 -5.77
N THR A 41 -26.43 7.00 -5.00
CA THR A 41 -27.07 6.91 -3.67
C THR A 41 -28.59 6.92 -3.73
N GLY A 42 -29.18 7.61 -4.72
CA GLY A 42 -30.61 7.89 -4.80
C GLY A 42 -31.09 9.02 -3.87
N VAL A 43 -30.20 9.60 -3.07
CA VAL A 43 -30.50 10.77 -2.22
C VAL A 43 -30.50 11.99 -3.13
N THR A 44 -31.57 12.77 -3.13
CA THR A 44 -31.72 13.97 -4.01
C THR A 44 -32.12 15.23 -3.26
N ASP A 45 -32.35 15.11 -1.96
CA ASP A 45 -32.67 16.20 -1.05
C ASP A 45 -31.42 16.66 -0.29
N ASN A 46 -31.60 17.68 0.56
CA ASN A 46 -30.53 18.24 1.40
C ASN A 46 -30.31 17.46 2.70
N LYS A 47 -30.60 16.15 2.68
CA LYS A 47 -30.40 15.26 3.82
C LYS A 47 -28.92 15.20 4.18
N LYS A 48 -28.61 15.25 5.47
CA LYS A 48 -27.22 15.21 5.95
C LYS A 48 -26.73 13.77 6.04
N VAL A 49 -25.42 13.57 5.90
CA VAL A 49 -24.79 12.24 5.97
C VAL A 49 -25.19 11.47 7.24
N LYS A 50 -25.29 12.14 8.40
CA LYS A 50 -25.73 11.52 9.66
C LYS A 50 -27.14 10.93 9.63
N ASP A 51 -28.01 11.46 8.76
CA ASP A 51 -29.41 11.07 8.68
C ASP A 51 -29.59 9.92 7.67
N PHE A 52 -28.52 9.54 6.95
CA PHE A 52 -28.56 8.48 5.95
C PHE A 52 -28.92 7.13 6.60
N THR A 53 -29.74 6.36 5.89
CA THR A 53 -29.91 4.95 6.21
C THR A 53 -28.59 4.22 6.02
N PRO A 54 -28.39 3.05 6.67
CA PRO A 54 -27.18 2.25 6.45
C PRO A 54 -26.92 1.93 4.97
N SER A 55 -27.98 1.73 4.18
CA SER A 55 -27.85 1.46 2.74
C SER A 55 -27.45 2.69 1.94
N GLU A 56 -28.02 3.87 2.22
CA GLU A 56 -27.61 5.12 1.58
C GLU A 56 -26.15 5.46 1.92
N PHE A 57 -25.73 5.23 3.17
CA PHE A 57 -24.35 5.46 3.59
C PHE A 57 -23.37 4.50 2.91
N ASP A 58 -23.70 3.20 2.80
CA ASP A 58 -22.86 2.23 2.08
C ASP A 58 -22.73 2.59 0.59
N LYS A 59 -23.83 3.02 -0.06
CA LYS A 59 -23.80 3.51 -1.44
C LYS A 59 -22.93 4.75 -1.60
N LEU A 60 -23.02 5.71 -0.67
CA LEU A 60 -22.19 6.91 -0.68
C LEU A 60 -20.71 6.54 -0.60
N TRP A 61 -20.36 5.68 0.37
CA TRP A 61 -19.01 5.16 0.56
C TRP A 61 -18.46 4.54 -0.73
N ARG A 62 -19.20 3.58 -1.32
CA ARG A 62 -18.79 2.86 -2.53
C ARG A 62 -18.72 3.77 -3.75
N ALA A 63 -19.61 4.75 -3.87
CA ALA A 63 -19.59 5.72 -4.95
C ALA A 63 -18.31 6.56 -4.88
N ILE A 64 -17.94 7.05 -3.70
CA ILE A 64 -16.69 7.79 -3.51
C ILE A 64 -15.48 6.91 -3.87
N GLU A 65 -15.43 5.65 -3.41
CA GLU A 65 -14.36 4.73 -3.83
C GLU A 65 -14.26 4.59 -5.35
N LYS A 66 -15.41 4.41 -6.02
CA LYS A 66 -15.50 4.21 -7.47
C LYS A 66 -15.04 5.43 -8.26
N ILE A 67 -15.40 6.65 -7.84
CA ILE A 67 -15.03 7.87 -8.58
C ILE A 67 -13.57 8.29 -8.32
N GLU A 68 -13.02 7.99 -7.13
CA GLU A 68 -11.61 8.21 -6.80
C GLU A 68 -10.69 7.14 -7.40
N GLY A 69 -11.25 6.12 -8.08
CA GLY A 69 -10.47 5.02 -8.65
C GLY A 69 -9.79 4.17 -7.59
N TYR A 70 -10.40 4.02 -6.42
CA TYR A 70 -9.90 3.15 -5.37
C TYR A 70 -9.95 1.70 -5.87
N GLU A 71 -8.77 1.10 -6.07
CA GLU A 71 -8.59 -0.33 -6.27
C GLU A 71 -8.15 -0.93 -4.94
N GLU A 72 -8.92 -1.89 -4.41
CA GLU A 72 -8.54 -2.62 -3.21
C GLU A 72 -7.23 -3.38 -3.48
N GLY A 73 -6.14 -2.93 -2.85
CA GLY A 73 -4.85 -3.59 -2.97
C GLY A 73 -4.89 -4.99 -2.33
N ILE A 74 -4.23 -5.96 -2.96
CA ILE A 74 -4.07 -7.29 -2.35
C ILE A 74 -3.07 -7.17 -1.20
N ILE A 75 -3.51 -7.48 0.02
CA ILE A 75 -2.60 -7.67 1.15
C ILE A 75 -1.86 -8.99 0.93
N ILE A 76 -0.59 -8.89 0.55
CA ILE A 76 0.31 -10.03 0.45
C ILE A 76 1.16 -10.12 1.72
N GLU A 77 1.09 -11.26 2.41
CA GLU A 77 2.03 -11.56 3.48
C GLU A 77 3.40 -11.87 2.85
N VAL A 78 4.39 -11.07 3.21
CA VAL A 78 5.78 -11.25 2.76
C VAL A 78 6.68 -11.55 3.95
N PHE A 79 7.62 -12.47 3.75
CA PHE A 79 8.59 -12.82 4.78
C PHE A 79 9.79 -11.88 4.70
N PRO A 80 10.14 -11.16 5.79
CA PRO A 80 11.30 -10.29 5.80
C PRO A 80 12.59 -11.12 5.86
N VAL A 81 13.62 -10.64 5.15
CA VAL A 81 15.00 -11.09 5.35
C VAL A 81 15.57 -10.35 6.54
N THR A 82 16.09 -11.10 7.52
CA THR A 82 16.59 -10.57 8.79
C THR A 82 18.10 -10.48 8.82
N GLN A 83 18.81 -11.37 8.11
CA GLN A 83 20.27 -11.44 8.07
C GLN A 83 20.76 -11.95 6.71
N VAL A 84 22.00 -11.63 6.36
CA VAL A 84 22.67 -12.17 5.16
C VAL A 84 24.10 -12.61 5.47
N HIS A 85 24.57 -13.64 4.75
CA HIS A 85 25.99 -13.99 4.67
C HIS A 85 26.59 -13.37 3.42
N LYS A 86 27.78 -12.77 3.56
CA LYS A 86 28.53 -12.17 2.46
C LYS A 86 29.90 -12.83 2.35
N ASN A 87 30.28 -13.22 1.15
CA ASN A 87 31.62 -13.70 0.81
C ASN A 87 32.31 -12.71 -0.15
N LYS A 88 33.51 -13.08 -0.63
CA LYS A 88 34.30 -12.26 -1.57
C LYS A 88 33.56 -11.90 -2.89
N ASN A 89 32.56 -12.68 -3.27
CA ASN A 89 31.76 -12.50 -4.48
C ASN A 89 30.40 -11.80 -4.21
N GLY A 90 30.12 -11.40 -2.96
CA GLY A 90 28.87 -10.76 -2.57
C GLY A 90 28.01 -11.63 -1.63
N ILE A 91 26.73 -11.31 -1.53
CA ILE A 91 25.79 -12.01 -0.65
C ILE A 91 25.52 -13.42 -1.20
N CYS A 92 25.68 -14.44 -0.36
CA CYS A 92 25.51 -15.84 -0.74
C CYS A 92 24.28 -16.51 -0.11
N ASP A 93 23.93 -16.15 1.13
CA ASP A 93 22.81 -16.74 1.85
C ASP A 93 21.98 -15.68 2.58
N TYR A 94 20.71 -16.00 2.80
CA TYR A 94 19.69 -15.11 3.34
C TYR A 94 18.95 -15.83 4.47
N ASN A 95 18.85 -15.19 5.64
CA ASN A 95 17.97 -15.65 6.70
C ASN A 95 16.59 -15.01 6.52
N ILE A 96 15.59 -15.83 6.24
CA ILE A 96 14.21 -15.39 6.11
C ILE A 96 13.47 -15.70 7.41
N LYS A 97 12.77 -14.71 7.96
CA LYS A 97 11.98 -14.89 9.19
C LYS A 97 11.01 -16.07 9.04
N ASN A 98 11.00 -16.97 10.04
CA ASN A 98 10.19 -18.19 10.09
C ASN A 98 10.53 -19.30 9.07
N ILE A 99 11.51 -19.10 8.19
CA ILE A 99 11.98 -20.12 7.23
C ILE A 99 13.42 -20.54 7.56
N GLY A 100 14.26 -19.61 8.00
CA GLY A 100 15.67 -19.84 8.27
C GLY A 100 16.56 -19.50 7.07
N TRP A 101 17.75 -20.11 7.03
CA TRP A 101 18.77 -19.84 6.01
C TRP A 101 18.46 -20.51 4.68
N VAL A 102 18.48 -19.71 3.61
CA VAL A 102 18.33 -20.19 2.23
C VAL A 102 19.43 -19.62 1.34
N SER A 103 19.73 -20.33 0.26
CA SER A 103 20.71 -19.90 -0.74
C SER A 103 20.21 -18.70 -1.55
N LYS A 104 21.12 -17.97 -2.19
CA LYS A 104 20.78 -16.89 -3.14
C LYS A 104 19.80 -17.33 -4.24
N ALA A 105 19.96 -18.54 -4.79
CA ALA A 105 19.09 -19.05 -5.85
C ALA A 105 17.66 -19.28 -5.36
N GLU A 106 17.49 -19.86 -4.17
CA GLU A 106 16.17 -20.07 -3.58
C GLU A 106 15.54 -18.73 -3.16
N CYS A 107 16.33 -17.80 -2.61
CA CYS A 107 15.87 -16.47 -2.26
C CYS A 107 15.36 -15.69 -3.49
N LEU A 108 16.07 -15.77 -4.63
CA LEU A 108 15.62 -15.18 -5.91
C LEU A 108 14.29 -15.77 -6.37
N LYS A 109 14.10 -17.09 -6.24
CA LYS A 109 12.83 -17.75 -6.60
C LYS A 109 11.67 -17.26 -5.73
N LEU A 110 11.87 -17.17 -4.41
CA LEU A 110 10.87 -16.65 -3.48
C LEU A 110 10.55 -15.17 -3.73
N ALA A 111 11.55 -14.35 -4.06
CA ALA A 111 11.35 -12.95 -4.42
C ALA A 111 10.55 -12.80 -5.73
N LYS A 112 10.84 -13.60 -6.77
CA LYS A 112 10.06 -13.61 -8.02
C LYS A 112 8.60 -14.03 -7.81
N GLN A 113 8.33 -14.85 -6.79
CA GLN A 113 6.97 -15.23 -6.38
C GLN A 113 6.27 -14.17 -5.53
N GLY A 114 6.93 -13.04 -5.23
CA GLY A 114 6.38 -11.99 -4.38
C GLY A 114 6.27 -12.36 -2.90
N LYS A 115 6.92 -13.45 -2.46
CA LYS A 115 6.84 -13.95 -1.06
C LYS A 115 7.82 -13.27 -0.11
N LEU A 116 8.73 -12.45 -0.62
CA LEU A 116 9.74 -11.75 0.17
C LEU A 116 9.56 -10.24 0.07
N ASP A 117 9.97 -9.54 1.12
CA ASP A 117 10.10 -8.09 1.09
C ASP A 117 11.40 -7.63 0.41
N LEU A 118 11.64 -8.16 -0.79
CA LEU A 118 12.80 -7.88 -1.64
C LEU A 118 12.35 -7.78 -3.09
N VAL A 119 13.11 -7.05 -3.89
CA VAL A 119 12.92 -6.98 -5.34
C VAL A 119 14.12 -7.58 -6.07
N VAL A 120 13.83 -8.27 -7.16
CA VAL A 120 14.84 -8.79 -8.08
C VAL A 120 15.26 -7.68 -9.02
N CYS A 121 16.56 -7.48 -9.16
CA CYS A 121 17.17 -6.54 -10.10
C CYS A 121 18.13 -7.28 -11.03
N SER A 122 18.34 -6.72 -12.21
CA SER A 122 19.26 -7.26 -13.20
C SER A 122 20.23 -6.18 -13.65
N HIS A 123 21.52 -6.48 -13.65
CA HIS A 123 22.56 -5.62 -14.19
C HIS A 123 23.54 -6.47 -15.00
N LEU A 124 23.72 -6.13 -16.29
CA LEU A 124 24.61 -6.85 -17.22
C LEU A 124 24.34 -8.38 -17.23
N GLY A 125 23.08 -8.78 -17.17
CA GLY A 125 22.66 -10.19 -17.16
C GLY A 125 22.78 -10.91 -15.81
N ASN A 126 23.23 -10.23 -14.75
CA ASN A 126 23.34 -10.81 -13.41
C ASN A 126 22.20 -10.36 -12.51
N GLU A 127 21.46 -11.33 -11.95
CA GLU A 127 20.39 -11.07 -11.01
C GLU A 127 20.90 -10.89 -9.56
N TYR A 128 20.34 -9.90 -8.88
CA TYR A 128 20.60 -9.61 -7.47
C TYR A 128 19.35 -9.11 -6.75
N LEU A 129 19.39 -9.12 -5.41
CA LEU A 129 18.28 -8.74 -4.55
C LEU A 129 18.59 -7.40 -3.85
N ARG A 130 17.60 -6.51 -3.81
CA ARG A 130 17.63 -5.27 -3.03
C ARG A 130 16.30 -5.10 -2.27
N THR A 131 16.26 -4.19 -1.31
CA THR A 131 15.01 -3.75 -0.68
C THR A 131 14.12 -3.00 -1.67
N ARG A 132 12.80 -2.98 -1.43
CA ARG A 132 11.86 -2.19 -2.24
C ARG A 132 12.20 -0.71 -2.16
N GLU A 133 11.94 0.01 -3.26
CA GLU A 133 12.00 1.46 -3.28
C GLU A 133 11.05 2.02 -2.20
N LYS A 134 11.54 2.99 -1.41
CA LYS A 134 10.89 3.56 -0.21
C LYS A 134 10.89 2.69 1.05
N SER A 135 11.56 1.54 1.06
CA SER A 135 11.90 0.89 2.34
C SER A 135 12.81 1.82 3.14
N THR A 136 12.57 1.95 4.45
CA THR A 136 13.44 2.69 5.38
C THR A 136 14.85 2.08 5.46
N VAL A 137 15.00 0.85 4.96
CA VAL A 137 16.27 0.15 4.77
C VAL A 137 16.68 0.29 3.30
N ASN A 138 17.00 1.50 2.87
CA ASN A 138 17.39 1.79 1.49
C ASN A 138 18.86 1.39 1.28
N ASP A 139 19.16 0.10 1.09
CA ASP A 139 20.53 -0.34 0.89
C ASP A 139 20.64 -1.74 0.23
N SER A 140 21.84 -2.08 -0.24
CA SER A 140 22.23 -3.37 -0.85
C SER A 140 22.28 -4.54 0.15
N LEU A 141 21.41 -4.52 1.17
CA LEU A 141 21.35 -5.47 2.29
C LEU A 141 22.64 -5.56 3.14
N ASN A 142 23.59 -4.64 2.95
CA ASN A 142 24.87 -4.63 3.66
C ASN A 142 24.69 -4.47 5.18
N ASN A 143 23.64 -3.76 5.62
CA ASN A 143 23.34 -3.56 7.04
C ASN A 143 22.82 -4.82 7.73
N LEU A 144 22.45 -5.86 6.97
CA LEU A 144 22.00 -7.14 7.47
C LEU A 144 23.11 -8.20 7.49
N VAL A 145 24.33 -7.84 7.07
CA VAL A 145 25.47 -8.77 7.08
C VAL A 145 25.78 -9.13 8.52
N ILE A 146 25.84 -10.43 8.79
CA ILE A 146 26.27 -10.92 10.11
C ILE A 146 27.71 -10.45 10.34
N LYS A 147 27.89 -9.67 11.41
CA LYS A 147 29.22 -9.38 11.94
C LYS A 147 29.60 -10.58 12.79
N ASP A 148 30.59 -11.35 12.36
CA ASP A 148 31.19 -12.36 13.24
C ASP A 148 31.62 -11.66 14.52
N LYS A 149 31.01 -12.03 15.65
CA LYS A 149 31.58 -11.69 16.95
C LYS A 149 32.93 -12.37 16.98
N LYS A 150 34.01 -11.60 16.90
CA LYS A 150 35.34 -12.09 17.28
C LYS A 150 35.17 -12.79 18.63
N LYS A 151 35.46 -14.09 18.68
CA LYS A 151 35.76 -14.75 19.94
C LYS A 151 36.98 -14.01 20.49
N GLU A 152 36.77 -13.20 21.53
CA GLU A 152 37.86 -12.78 22.40
C GLU A 152 38.43 -14.08 22.98
N GLY A 153 39.67 -14.38 22.58
CA GLY A 153 40.46 -15.47 23.12
C GLY A 153 41.18 -15.07 24.38
#